data_AF-A0AAD2CPV9-F1
#
_entry.id   AF-A0AAD2CPV9-F1
#
_cell.length_a   1.000
_cell.length_b   1.000
_cell.length_c   1.000
_cell.angle_alpha   90.00
_cell.angle_beta   90.00
_cell.angle_gamma   90.00
#
_symmetry.space_group_name_H-M   'P 1'
#
loop_
_entity.id
_entity.type
_entity.pdbx_description
1 polymer ?
#
loop_
_entity_poly.entity_id
_entity_poly.type
_entity_poly.pdbx_seq_one_letter_code
_entity_poly.pdbx_strand_id
1 'polypeptide(L)'
;MTAEEMRKQQEMDLLLSEAMNTLTFEERQEQQEVLHGVEQEIAEECIIIETALKELDNHLIRIKHGTVYEKAETMNPEYVHARAFRIMFLRGNRYDTKASADQMLKFFAQKEKLFGTEKLVQDITLEDFDEDDMAVMNAGSIQLAGRDRSNRQIVFASPGLRLKGKPLRSELRTRYYMCMSGLESQETQLKGAVNVAYAVGAYKDKNEGGGYLEHTYLAMSLPIHWASNHFVCSDISQHLVGSVAVAAMPAKLRSRFRIHLGSHLECLYLLSTYGILPQLLPFSSNSDEITFASHLHWVQLRVASSNSAEQFKSNETMTSSTSINDVLYIGGKKSNNAGNQRLRVLVKELAQVYDTGTNEKKRTVVDAMINQVTKNGGRFLKQVKDSNAQWEILSLDDSRAKITQAFRNHRRRPDESKKGGTSFIQDDPMPDDVIFGKSQRSRGNDLLTHLIKNRAEEYDSLDRGMKVKVVDAIVHRIKSEGGRFLQPTPEFGGWLEVSNEMARSRISKYFRNNRRPSTKKNNA
;
A
#
# COMPACT_ATOMS: atom_id res chain seq x y z
N MET A 1 -48.33 5.27 -0.03
CA MET A 1 -47.90 6.07 1.13
C MET A 1 -49.12 6.45 1.94
N THR A 2 -49.13 6.21 3.24
CA THR A 2 -50.20 6.62 4.16
C THR A 2 -50.06 8.11 4.51
N ALA A 3 -51.12 8.72 5.07
CA ALA A 3 -51.07 10.12 5.50
C ALA A 3 -50.01 10.39 6.58
N GLU A 4 -49.77 9.41 7.45
CA GLU A 4 -48.73 9.48 8.48
C GLU A 4 -47.33 9.44 7.86
N GLU A 5 -47.11 8.60 6.85
CA GLU A 5 -45.83 8.53 6.12
C GLU A 5 -45.54 9.84 5.37
N MET A 6 -46.56 10.46 4.77
CA MET A 6 -46.43 11.76 4.10
C MET A 6 -46.04 12.88 5.08
N ARG A 7 -46.70 12.96 6.24
CA ARG A 7 -46.39 13.98 7.26
C ARG A 7 -44.95 13.85 7.74
N LYS A 8 -44.51 12.63 8.01
CA LYS A 8 -43.17 12.40 8.55
C LYS A 8 -42.06 12.55 7.49
N GLN A 9 -42.35 12.33 6.20
CA GLN A 9 -41.44 12.71 5.12
C GLN A 9 -41.26 14.24 5.08
N GLN A 10 -42.35 15.00 5.18
CA GLN A 10 -42.28 16.46 5.26
C GLN A 10 -41.48 16.94 6.47
N GLU A 11 -41.62 16.31 7.64
CA GLU A 11 -40.81 16.63 8.82
C GLU A 11 -39.30 16.47 8.56
N MET A 12 -38.88 15.41 7.86
CA MET A 12 -37.48 15.23 7.50
C MET A 12 -36.99 16.25 6.47
N ASP A 13 -37.79 16.50 5.43
CA ASP A 13 -37.46 17.49 4.40
C ASP A 13 -37.34 18.90 5.01
N LEU A 14 -38.18 19.21 6.02
CA LEU A 14 -38.06 20.41 6.84
C LEU A 14 -36.74 20.42 7.62
N LEU A 15 -36.36 19.34 8.32
CA LEU A 15 -35.08 19.27 9.04
C LEU A 15 -33.86 19.47 8.14
N LEU A 16 -33.89 18.91 6.93
CA LEU A 16 -32.81 19.06 5.94
C LEU A 16 -32.80 20.47 5.35
N SER A 17 -33.95 21.03 5.00
CA SER A 17 -34.07 22.38 4.44
C SER A 17 -33.72 23.47 5.47
N GLU A 18 -34.09 23.30 6.74
CA GLU A 18 -33.68 24.19 7.83
C GLU A 18 -32.15 24.26 7.94
N ALA A 19 -31.46 23.12 7.89
CA ALA A 19 -30.00 23.13 7.88
C ALA A 19 -29.43 23.90 6.67
N MET A 20 -30.01 23.73 5.48
CA MET A 20 -29.60 24.50 4.29
C MET A 20 -29.84 26.01 4.45
N ASN A 21 -30.88 26.40 5.17
CA ASN A 21 -31.20 27.80 5.46
C ASN A 21 -30.25 28.44 6.49
N THR A 22 -29.63 27.62 7.35
CA THR A 22 -28.61 28.12 8.31
C THR A 22 -27.24 28.39 7.68
N LEU A 23 -27.00 27.91 6.46
CA LEU A 23 -25.73 28.07 5.73
C LEU A 23 -25.78 29.29 4.80
N THR A 24 -24.62 29.89 4.52
CA THR A 24 -24.52 30.90 3.45
C THR A 24 -24.66 30.25 2.06
N PHE A 25 -24.78 31.05 1.00
CA PHE A 25 -24.81 30.53 -0.36
C PHE A 25 -23.50 29.80 -0.71
N GLU A 26 -22.37 30.39 -0.35
CA GLU A 26 -21.03 29.85 -0.56
C GLU A 26 -20.85 28.53 0.20
N GLU A 27 -21.28 28.49 1.47
CA GLU A 27 -21.22 27.25 2.26
C GLU A 27 -22.11 26.15 1.66
N ARG A 28 -23.32 26.48 1.19
CA ARG A 28 -24.17 25.50 0.51
C ARG A 28 -23.50 24.94 -0.75
N GLN A 29 -22.88 25.81 -1.55
CA GLN A 29 -22.17 25.39 -2.75
C GLN A 29 -20.99 24.48 -2.40
N GLU A 30 -20.15 24.87 -1.44
CA GLU A 30 -19.03 24.06 -0.95
C GLU A 30 -19.50 22.67 -0.49
N GLN A 31 -20.55 22.60 0.34
CA GLN A 31 -21.05 21.30 0.82
C GLN A 31 -21.62 20.43 -0.31
N GLN A 32 -22.17 21.04 -1.37
CA GLN A 32 -22.65 20.34 -2.55
C GLN A 32 -21.47 19.79 -3.39
N GLU A 33 -20.40 20.56 -3.54
CA GLU A 33 -19.16 20.10 -4.20
C GLU A 33 -18.52 18.93 -3.44
N VAL A 34 -18.47 19.02 -2.10
CA VAL A 34 -17.99 17.93 -1.23
C VAL A 34 -18.85 16.67 -1.41
N LEU A 35 -20.17 16.81 -1.38
CA LEU A 35 -21.11 15.69 -1.55
C LEU A 35 -20.88 14.94 -2.87
N HIS A 36 -20.76 15.67 -3.98
CA HIS A 36 -20.51 15.09 -5.31
C HIS A 36 -19.04 14.73 -5.57
N GLY A 37 -18.15 15.04 -4.62
CA GLY A 37 -16.73 14.72 -4.72
C GLY A 37 -16.01 15.50 -5.83
N VAL A 38 -16.46 16.74 -6.08
CA VAL A 38 -15.87 17.68 -7.05
C VAL A 38 -15.21 18.88 -6.36
N GLU A 39 -15.08 18.84 -5.04
CA GLU A 39 -14.37 19.85 -4.26
C GLU A 39 -12.89 19.96 -4.67
N GLN A 40 -12.33 21.15 -4.49
CA GLN A 40 -10.92 21.38 -4.77
C GLN A 40 -10.03 20.62 -3.78
N GLU A 41 -9.00 19.95 -4.30
CA GLU A 41 -8.03 19.25 -3.47
C GLU A 41 -7.16 20.24 -2.68
N ILE A 42 -7.08 20.04 -1.36
CA ILE A 42 -6.21 20.82 -0.49
C ILE A 42 -4.79 20.32 -0.66
N ALA A 43 -3.90 21.17 -1.17
CA ALA A 43 -2.47 20.86 -1.26
C ALA A 43 -1.86 20.81 0.15
N GLU A 44 -1.37 19.64 0.56
CA GLU A 44 -0.64 19.48 1.82
C GLU A 44 0.79 20.00 1.73
N GLU A 45 0.96 21.31 1.82
CA GLU A 45 2.27 21.92 1.96
C GLU A 45 2.75 21.86 3.42
N CYS A 46 4.06 21.66 3.62
CA CYS A 46 4.66 21.59 4.96
C CYS A 46 4.30 22.80 5.83
N ILE A 47 4.25 23.99 5.24
CA ILE A 47 3.95 25.23 5.98
C ILE A 47 2.50 25.25 6.52
N ILE A 48 1.55 24.71 5.76
CA ILE A 48 0.14 24.63 6.16
C ILE A 48 0.03 23.68 7.37
N ILE A 49 0.69 22.53 7.31
CA ILE A 49 0.64 21.54 8.38
C ILE A 49 1.28 22.07 9.66
N GLU A 50 2.47 22.70 9.60
CA GLU A 50 3.11 23.24 10.80
C GLU A 50 2.29 24.38 11.42
N THR A 51 1.72 25.24 10.59
CA THR A 51 0.86 26.35 11.07
C THR A 51 -0.39 25.79 11.76
N ALA A 52 -1.06 24.83 11.12
CA ALA A 52 -2.26 24.20 11.66
C ALA A 52 -1.99 23.44 12.97
N LEU A 53 -0.85 22.75 13.10
CA LEU A 53 -0.48 22.08 14.34
C LEU A 53 -0.23 23.07 15.49
N LYS A 54 0.45 24.19 15.19
CA LYS A 54 0.68 25.24 16.19
C LYS A 54 -0.62 25.89 16.66
N GLU A 55 -1.53 26.16 15.73
CA GLU A 55 -2.86 26.69 16.06
C GLU A 55 -3.74 25.68 16.81
N LEU A 56 -3.67 24.40 16.44
CA LEU A 56 -4.33 23.31 17.17
C LEU A 56 -3.85 23.27 18.63
N ASP A 57 -2.54 23.41 18.89
CA ASP A 57 -2.01 23.50 20.26
C ASP A 57 -2.60 24.69 21.03
N ASN A 58 -2.69 25.86 20.40
CA ASN A 58 -3.30 27.05 21.02
C ASN A 58 -4.76 26.81 21.40
N HIS A 59 -5.53 26.11 20.57
CA HIS A 59 -6.91 25.75 20.87
C HIS A 59 -7.00 24.75 22.01
N LEU A 60 -6.22 23.66 21.96
CA LEU A 60 -6.21 22.61 22.97
C LEU A 60 -5.83 23.15 24.36
N ILE A 61 -4.81 24.01 24.46
CA ILE A 61 -4.40 24.63 25.74
C ILE A 61 -5.57 25.36 26.42
N ARG A 62 -6.48 25.98 25.64
CA ARG A 62 -7.61 26.74 26.19
C ARG A 62 -8.76 25.87 26.66
N ILE A 63 -8.96 24.69 26.07
CA ILE A 63 -10.18 23.88 26.27
C ILE A 63 -9.93 22.55 26.98
N LYS A 64 -8.67 22.13 27.17
CA LYS A 64 -8.36 20.79 27.68
C LYS A 64 -8.62 20.58 29.17
N HIS A 65 -8.64 21.64 29.98
CA HIS A 65 -8.70 21.50 31.44
C HIS A 65 -9.96 20.76 31.91
N GLY A 66 -9.76 19.76 32.77
CA GLY A 66 -10.82 18.89 33.32
C GLY A 66 -11.37 17.87 32.33
N THR A 67 -10.78 17.73 31.14
CA THR A 67 -11.26 16.81 30.11
C THR A 67 -10.53 15.48 30.10
N VAL A 68 -11.14 14.49 29.45
CA VAL A 68 -10.51 13.17 29.21
C VAL A 68 -9.25 13.31 28.33
N TYR A 69 -9.18 14.34 27.47
CA TYR A 69 -7.96 14.65 26.72
C TYR A 69 -6.79 15.01 27.65
N GLU A 70 -7.00 15.88 28.65
CA GLU A 70 -5.93 16.26 29.61
C GLU A 70 -5.48 15.05 30.43
N LYS A 71 -6.43 14.16 30.78
CA LYS A 71 -6.11 12.86 31.40
C LYS A 71 -5.24 12.00 30.49
N ALA A 72 -5.60 11.84 29.22
CA ALA A 72 -4.80 11.09 28.24
C ALA A 72 -3.40 11.69 28.05
N GLU A 73 -3.33 13.02 27.94
CA GLU A 73 -2.09 13.78 27.80
C GLU A 73 -1.17 13.56 29.02
N THR A 74 -1.73 13.57 30.22
CA THR A 74 -0.99 13.26 31.46
C THR A 74 -0.49 11.81 31.49
N MET A 75 -1.29 10.87 30.99
CA MET A 75 -0.94 9.45 30.96
C MET A 75 0.18 9.12 29.98
N ASN A 76 0.13 9.68 28.77
CA ASN A 76 1.15 9.47 27.75
C ASN A 76 1.20 10.67 26.77
N PRO A 77 2.03 11.68 27.05
CA PRO A 77 2.19 12.83 26.19
C PRO A 77 2.71 12.45 24.79
N GLU A 78 3.57 11.43 24.68
CA GLU A 78 4.15 11.02 23.39
C GLU A 78 3.08 10.49 22.43
N TYR A 79 2.10 9.72 22.96
CA TYR A 79 0.97 9.24 22.18
C TYR A 79 0.06 10.38 21.73
N VAL A 80 -0.34 11.26 22.66
CA VAL A 80 -1.29 12.35 22.38
C VAL A 80 -0.66 13.41 21.47
N HIS A 81 0.62 13.71 21.64
CA HIS A 81 1.36 14.66 20.82
C HIS A 81 1.96 14.05 19.55
N ALA A 82 1.75 12.75 19.29
CA ALA A 82 2.25 12.11 18.09
C ALA A 82 1.76 12.86 16.85
N ARG A 83 2.70 13.32 16.03
CA ARG A 83 2.42 14.15 14.86
C ARG A 83 1.41 13.49 13.93
N ALA A 84 1.60 12.21 13.63
CA ALA A 84 0.71 11.45 12.73
C ALA A 84 -0.73 11.41 13.27
N PHE A 85 -0.90 11.19 14.58
CA PHE A 85 -2.19 11.15 15.24
C PHE A 85 -2.91 12.51 15.16
N ARG A 86 -2.20 13.60 15.47
CA ARG A 86 -2.78 14.96 15.41
C ARG A 86 -3.15 15.40 13.99
N ILE A 87 -2.33 15.04 13.01
CA ILE A 87 -2.61 15.33 11.59
C ILE A 87 -3.90 14.65 11.11
N MET A 88 -4.27 13.48 11.65
CA MET A 88 -5.55 12.84 11.29
C MET A 88 -6.75 13.74 11.60
N PHE A 89 -6.78 14.41 12.75
CA PHE A 89 -7.86 15.33 13.11
C PHE A 89 -7.88 16.57 12.23
N LEU A 90 -6.70 17.14 11.94
CA LEU A 90 -6.57 18.26 11.02
C LEU A 90 -7.12 17.89 9.63
N ARG A 91 -6.70 16.76 9.06
CA ARG A 91 -7.21 16.27 7.78
C ARG A 91 -8.72 16.01 7.81
N GLY A 92 -9.21 15.37 8.88
CA GLY A 92 -10.62 15.08 9.10
C GLY A 92 -11.52 16.33 9.13
N ASN A 93 -10.99 17.46 9.61
CA ASN A 93 -11.70 18.74 9.68
C ASN A 93 -11.21 19.77 8.66
N ARG A 94 -10.56 19.35 7.56
CA ARG A 94 -10.08 20.26 6.50
C ARG A 94 -9.20 21.40 7.03
N TYR A 95 -8.35 21.10 8.00
CA TYR A 95 -7.46 22.03 8.71
C TYR A 95 -8.17 23.14 9.51
N ASP A 96 -9.47 22.99 9.82
CA ASP A 96 -10.11 23.77 10.88
C ASP A 96 -9.55 23.33 12.23
N THR A 97 -8.64 24.13 12.78
CA THR A 97 -7.86 23.83 13.99
C THR A 97 -8.73 23.86 15.24
N LYS A 98 -9.79 24.68 15.27
CA LYS A 98 -10.76 24.73 16.36
C LYS A 98 -11.63 23.48 16.35
N ALA A 99 -12.22 23.13 15.20
CA ALA A 99 -13.03 21.93 15.07
C ALA A 99 -12.21 20.66 15.37
N SER A 100 -10.94 20.64 14.94
CA SER A 100 -10.00 19.56 15.25
C SER A 100 -9.75 19.41 16.74
N ALA A 101 -9.53 20.52 17.46
CA ALA A 101 -9.36 20.49 18.92
C ALA A 101 -10.61 19.94 19.62
N ASP A 102 -11.78 20.46 19.26
CA ASP A 102 -13.07 19.99 19.82
C ASP A 102 -13.31 18.50 19.52
N GLN A 103 -12.92 18.04 18.33
CA GLN A 103 -13.05 16.63 17.95
C GLN A 103 -12.06 15.73 18.72
N MET A 104 -10.84 16.17 18.98
CA MET A 104 -9.88 15.43 19.81
C MET A 104 -10.41 15.20 21.23
N LEU A 105 -11.04 16.21 21.84
CA LEU A 105 -11.68 16.07 23.16
C LEU A 105 -12.80 15.01 23.12
N LYS A 106 -13.66 15.07 22.10
CA LYS A 106 -14.75 14.09 21.90
C LYS A 106 -14.21 12.69 21.65
N PHE A 107 -13.13 12.56 20.88
CA PHE A 107 -12.48 11.29 20.58
C PHE A 107 -12.04 10.57 21.85
N PHE A 108 -11.27 11.25 22.72
CA PHE A 108 -10.80 10.64 23.96
C PHE A 108 -11.95 10.31 24.92
N ALA A 109 -12.96 11.18 25.02
CA ALA A 109 -14.15 10.90 25.83
C ALA A 109 -14.90 9.65 25.34
N GLN A 110 -15.08 9.49 24.02
CA GLN A 110 -15.72 8.29 23.45
C GLN A 110 -14.83 7.06 23.59
N LYS A 111 -13.52 7.19 23.39
CA LYS A 111 -12.58 6.08 23.55
C LYS A 111 -12.56 5.56 24.98
N GLU A 112 -12.56 6.44 25.99
CA GLU A 112 -12.68 6.05 27.40
C GLU A 112 -14.01 5.34 27.67
N LYS A 113 -15.12 5.87 27.16
CA LYS A 113 -16.45 5.24 27.32
C LYS A 113 -16.50 3.83 26.72
N LEU A 114 -15.85 3.60 25.58
CA LEU A 114 -15.88 2.31 24.87
C LEU A 114 -14.89 1.30 25.42
N PHE A 115 -13.68 1.72 25.80
CA PHE A 115 -12.56 0.83 26.10
C PHE A 115 -11.94 1.01 27.49
N GLY A 116 -12.47 1.92 28.31
CA GLY A 116 -11.92 2.20 29.62
C GLY A 116 -10.72 3.14 29.59
N THR A 117 -10.27 3.55 30.77
CA THR A 117 -9.14 4.47 30.94
C THR A 117 -7.83 3.81 30.51
N GLU A 118 -7.67 2.52 30.77
CA GLU A 118 -6.48 1.72 30.49
C GLU A 118 -6.13 1.66 29.00
N LYS A 119 -7.12 1.81 28.12
CA LYS A 119 -6.93 1.83 26.65
C LYS A 119 -6.90 3.23 26.04
N LEU A 120 -6.96 4.28 26.86
CA LEU A 120 -7.10 5.65 26.38
C LEU A 120 -5.93 6.10 25.48
N VAL A 121 -4.71 5.68 25.83
CA VAL A 121 -3.45 6.02 25.13
C VAL A 121 -2.80 4.81 24.44
N GLN A 122 -3.62 3.84 24.03
CA GLN A 122 -3.20 2.66 23.28
C GLN A 122 -3.99 2.57 21.96
N ASP A 123 -3.37 2.06 20.91
CA ASP A 123 -4.12 1.70 19.71
C ASP A 123 -4.93 0.43 19.99
N ILE A 124 -6.20 0.45 19.59
CA ILE A 124 -7.12 -0.67 19.80
C ILE A 124 -6.84 -1.73 18.75
N THR A 125 -6.61 -2.97 19.18
CA THR A 125 -6.39 -4.13 18.31
C THR A 125 -7.57 -5.10 18.40
N LEU A 126 -7.55 -6.18 17.60
CA LEU A 126 -8.55 -7.26 17.75
C LEU A 126 -8.36 -8.08 19.03
N GLU A 127 -7.21 -7.98 19.70
CA GLU A 127 -6.99 -8.65 21.01
C GLU A 127 -7.76 -7.96 22.12
N ASP A 128 -8.12 -6.69 21.93
CA ASP A 128 -8.95 -5.95 22.87
C ASP A 128 -10.43 -6.33 22.78
N PHE A 129 -10.82 -7.12 21.78
CA PHE A 129 -12.21 -7.51 21.50
C PHE A 129 -12.58 -8.77 22.28
N ASP A 130 -13.75 -8.75 22.91
CA ASP A 130 -14.33 -9.93 23.53
C ASP A 130 -15.11 -10.79 22.50
N GLU A 131 -15.75 -11.87 22.98
CA GLU A 131 -16.52 -12.78 22.13
C GLU A 131 -17.70 -12.09 21.43
N ASP A 132 -18.35 -11.12 22.10
CA ASP A 132 -19.47 -10.37 21.53
C ASP A 132 -18.99 -9.38 20.46
N ASP A 133 -17.89 -8.68 20.73
CA ASP A 133 -17.22 -7.79 19.78
C ASP A 133 -16.78 -8.55 18.51
N MET A 134 -16.19 -9.74 18.67
CA MET A 134 -15.78 -10.59 17.57
C MET A 134 -16.95 -11.19 16.80
N ALA A 135 -18.05 -11.55 17.48
CA ALA A 135 -19.28 -11.98 16.82
C ALA A 135 -19.85 -10.86 15.94
N VAL A 136 -19.91 -9.62 16.45
CA VAL A 136 -20.38 -8.46 15.67
C VAL A 136 -19.43 -8.13 14.53
N MET A 137 -18.11 -8.20 14.74
CA MET A 137 -17.11 -8.05 13.68
C MET A 137 -17.35 -9.05 12.55
N ASN A 138 -17.52 -10.34 12.86
CA ASN A 138 -17.69 -11.39 11.86
C ASN A 138 -19.07 -11.35 11.18
N ALA A 139 -20.09 -10.76 11.81
CA ALA A 139 -21.41 -10.60 11.19
C ALA A 139 -21.42 -9.63 9.99
N GLY A 140 -20.39 -8.77 9.85
CA GLY A 140 -20.24 -7.90 8.69
C GLY A 140 -21.33 -6.84 8.55
N SER A 141 -21.95 -6.43 9.66
CA SER A 141 -22.93 -5.33 9.69
C SER A 141 -22.32 -3.97 9.37
N ILE A 142 -21.00 -3.86 9.47
CA ILE A 142 -20.18 -2.78 8.94
C ILE A 142 -19.02 -3.38 8.16
N GLN A 143 -18.74 -2.84 6.96
CA GLN A 143 -17.66 -3.28 6.09
C GLN A 143 -16.96 -2.06 5.47
N LEU A 144 -15.64 -2.13 5.33
CA LEU A 144 -14.89 -1.21 4.47
C LEU A 144 -14.97 -1.75 3.04
N ALA A 145 -15.79 -1.09 2.21
CA ALA A 145 -16.02 -1.51 0.84
C ALA A 145 -14.99 -0.86 -0.12
N GLY A 146 -15.30 -0.78 -1.42
CA GLY A 146 -14.45 -0.10 -2.39
C GLY A 146 -14.28 1.40 -2.11
N ARG A 147 -13.65 2.10 -3.06
CA ARG A 147 -13.59 3.57 -3.06
C ARG A 147 -14.50 4.11 -4.14
N ASP A 148 -15.20 5.20 -3.86
CA ASP A 148 -16.04 5.86 -4.85
C ASP A 148 -15.21 6.55 -5.95
N ARG A 149 -15.87 7.20 -6.92
CA ARG A 149 -15.20 7.87 -8.05
C ARG A 149 -14.23 9.00 -7.63
N SER A 150 -14.36 9.53 -6.42
CA SER A 150 -13.48 10.58 -5.89
C SER A 150 -12.45 10.01 -4.90
N ASN A 151 -12.22 8.69 -4.94
CA ASN A 151 -11.32 7.92 -4.10
C ASN A 151 -11.63 7.98 -2.59
N ARG A 152 -12.87 8.33 -2.22
CA ARG A 152 -13.31 8.33 -0.83
C ARG A 152 -13.61 6.90 -0.39
N GLN A 153 -13.19 6.54 0.83
CA GLN A 153 -13.43 5.21 1.36
C GLN A 153 -14.93 5.00 1.58
N ILE A 154 -15.52 3.95 1.01
CA ILE A 154 -16.91 3.60 1.31
C ILE A 154 -16.94 2.81 2.62
N VAL A 155 -17.67 3.33 3.60
CA VAL A 155 -18.05 2.63 4.82
C VAL A 155 -19.48 2.14 4.63
N PHE A 156 -19.63 0.86 4.34
CA PHE A 156 -20.93 0.25 4.11
C PHE A 156 -21.45 -0.33 5.42
N ALA A 157 -22.65 0.06 5.83
CA ALA A 157 -23.30 -0.43 7.04
C ALA A 157 -24.68 -0.99 6.70
N SER A 158 -25.02 -2.17 7.21
CA SER A 158 -26.33 -2.79 7.01
C SER A 158 -27.00 -3.06 8.36
N PRO A 159 -28.02 -2.27 8.74
CA PRO A 159 -28.73 -2.45 10.00
C PRO A 159 -29.39 -3.83 10.15
N GLY A 160 -29.88 -4.43 9.07
CA GLY A 160 -30.52 -5.75 9.12
C GLY A 160 -29.58 -6.92 9.42
N LEU A 161 -28.26 -6.69 9.36
CA LEU A 161 -27.21 -7.63 9.75
C LEU A 161 -26.75 -7.48 11.20
N ARG A 162 -27.26 -6.48 11.94
CA ARG A 162 -26.98 -6.33 13.38
C ARG A 162 -27.49 -7.56 14.13
N LEU A 163 -26.63 -8.13 14.99
CA LEU A 163 -26.93 -9.34 15.72
C LEU A 163 -27.91 -9.06 16.87
N LYS A 164 -29.08 -9.69 16.83
CA LYS A 164 -30.07 -9.55 17.90
C LYS A 164 -29.50 -10.09 19.22
N GLY A 165 -29.68 -9.32 20.30
CA GLY A 165 -29.25 -9.71 21.65
C GLY A 165 -27.79 -9.42 21.96
N LYS A 166 -27.00 -8.89 21.02
CA LYS A 166 -25.65 -8.40 21.31
C LYS A 166 -25.69 -6.97 21.87
N PRO A 167 -24.76 -6.60 22.78
CA PRO A 167 -24.73 -5.25 23.35
C PRO A 167 -24.43 -4.19 22.29
N LEU A 168 -25.13 -3.04 22.35
CA LEU A 168 -24.82 -1.88 21.51
C LEU A 168 -23.35 -1.43 21.65
N ARG A 169 -22.77 -1.59 22.84
CA ARG A 169 -21.35 -1.28 23.08
C ARG A 169 -20.42 -2.05 22.15
N SER A 170 -20.72 -3.33 21.88
CA SER A 170 -19.92 -4.14 20.97
C SER A 170 -20.03 -3.65 19.53
N GLU A 171 -21.23 -3.27 19.09
CA GLU A 171 -21.41 -2.62 17.78
C GLU A 171 -20.62 -1.32 17.63
N LEU A 172 -20.57 -0.51 18.69
CA LEU A 172 -19.81 0.74 18.71
C LEU A 172 -18.29 0.47 18.71
N ARG A 173 -17.81 -0.53 19.45
CA ARG A 173 -16.38 -0.93 19.47
C ARG A 173 -15.93 -1.47 18.11
N THR A 174 -16.74 -2.33 17.48
CA THR A 174 -16.50 -2.79 16.10
C THR A 174 -16.46 -1.62 15.12
N ARG A 175 -17.44 -0.70 15.18
CA ARG A 175 -17.47 0.48 14.30
C ARG A 175 -16.26 1.38 14.51
N TYR A 176 -15.87 1.64 15.76
CA TYR A 176 -14.65 2.39 16.10
C TYR A 176 -13.44 1.77 15.40
N TYR A 177 -13.23 0.46 15.59
CA TYR A 177 -12.07 -0.24 15.03
C TYR A 177 -12.05 -0.23 13.50
N MET A 178 -13.20 -0.49 12.85
CA MET A 178 -13.32 -0.47 11.39
C MET A 178 -12.97 0.90 10.82
N CYS A 179 -13.51 1.96 11.41
CA CYS A 179 -13.25 3.34 11.00
C CYS A 179 -11.78 3.74 11.22
N MET A 180 -11.20 3.41 12.38
CA MET A 180 -9.79 3.69 12.66
C MET A 180 -8.85 2.90 11.75
N SER A 181 -9.20 1.65 11.42
CA SER A 181 -8.44 0.85 10.44
C SER A 181 -8.48 1.47 9.05
N GLY A 182 -9.63 2.01 8.62
CA GLY A 182 -9.73 2.71 7.34
C GLY A 182 -8.87 3.98 7.27
N LEU A 183 -8.61 4.61 8.41
CA LEU A 183 -7.76 5.79 8.56
C LEU A 183 -6.25 5.48 8.60
N GLU A 184 -5.83 4.22 8.61
CA GLU A 184 -4.42 3.86 8.40
C GLU A 184 -3.93 4.33 7.01
N SER A 185 -4.85 4.47 6.05
CA SER A 185 -4.57 5.06 4.74
C SER A 185 -4.60 6.59 4.79
N GLN A 186 -3.47 7.22 4.47
CA GLN A 186 -3.40 8.68 4.28
C GLN A 186 -4.37 9.17 3.21
N GLU A 187 -4.63 8.39 2.15
CA GLU A 187 -5.63 8.74 1.15
C GLU A 187 -7.04 8.81 1.75
N THR A 188 -7.41 7.89 2.65
CA THR A 188 -8.69 7.99 3.38
C THR A 188 -8.72 9.23 4.28
N GLN A 189 -7.62 9.58 4.93
CA GLN A 189 -7.57 10.79 5.76
C GLN A 189 -7.79 12.06 4.92
N LEU A 190 -7.18 12.13 3.74
CA LEU A 190 -7.24 13.29 2.85
C LEU A 190 -8.53 13.38 2.04
N LYS A 191 -9.00 12.28 1.45
CA LYS A 191 -10.22 12.28 0.63
C LYS A 191 -11.48 12.13 1.49
N GLY A 192 -11.34 11.56 2.68
CA GLY A 192 -12.45 11.27 3.58
C GLY A 192 -13.14 9.95 3.26
N ALA A 193 -14.35 9.81 3.80
CA ALA A 193 -15.17 8.62 3.66
C ALA A 193 -16.62 8.96 3.33
N VAL A 194 -17.28 8.02 2.68
CA VAL A 194 -18.72 8.05 2.39
C VAL A 194 -19.38 6.93 3.17
N ASN A 195 -20.39 7.26 3.97
CA ASN A 195 -21.19 6.27 4.68
C ASN A 195 -22.39 5.85 3.82
N VAL A 196 -22.58 4.55 3.62
CA VAL A 196 -23.76 3.97 2.98
C VAL A 196 -24.45 3.06 3.99
N ALA A 197 -25.54 3.55 4.57
CA ALA A 197 -26.38 2.79 5.48
C ALA A 197 -27.53 2.12 4.69
N TYR A 198 -27.41 0.80 4.47
CA TYR A 198 -28.23 0.02 3.56
C TYR A 198 -29.26 -0.86 4.28
N ALA A 199 -30.54 -0.49 4.14
CA ALA A 199 -31.68 -1.10 4.81
C ALA A 199 -32.83 -1.43 3.81
N VAL A 200 -32.50 -2.18 2.76
CA VAL A 200 -33.44 -2.58 1.70
C VAL A 200 -33.78 -4.06 1.84
N GLY A 201 -35.05 -4.43 1.60
CA GLY A 201 -35.48 -5.83 1.51
C GLY A 201 -35.20 -6.62 2.78
N ALA A 202 -34.46 -7.73 2.66
CA ALA A 202 -34.09 -8.60 3.79
C ALA A 202 -33.16 -7.92 4.83
N TYR A 203 -32.55 -6.78 4.46
CA TYR A 203 -31.61 -6.03 5.28
C TYR A 203 -32.21 -4.84 6.00
N LYS A 204 -33.54 -4.74 6.01
CA LYS A 204 -34.32 -3.83 6.84
C LYS A 204 -33.83 -3.86 8.30
N ASP A 205 -33.76 -2.70 8.93
CA ASP A 205 -33.42 -2.60 10.35
C ASP A 205 -34.43 -3.37 11.21
N LYS A 206 -33.90 -4.22 12.09
CA LYS A 206 -34.68 -5.06 13.01
C LYS A 206 -34.72 -4.48 14.43
N ASN A 207 -33.93 -3.44 14.70
CA ASN A 207 -33.78 -2.83 16.00
C ASN A 207 -34.60 -1.55 16.15
N GLU A 208 -35.51 -1.27 15.21
CA GLU A 208 -36.40 -0.10 15.23
C GLU A 208 -35.63 1.21 15.48
N GLY A 209 -34.45 1.31 14.84
CA GLY A 209 -33.43 2.34 14.93
C GLY A 209 -32.82 2.64 16.30
N GLY A 210 -32.94 1.70 17.25
CA GLY A 210 -32.11 1.70 18.45
C GLY A 210 -30.62 1.74 18.09
N GLY A 211 -29.85 2.61 18.76
CA GLY A 211 -28.40 2.76 18.57
C GLY A 211 -27.97 3.76 17.49
N TYR A 212 -28.89 4.33 16.70
CA TYR A 212 -28.53 5.26 15.62
C TYR A 212 -27.85 6.53 16.16
N LEU A 213 -28.39 7.10 17.25
CA LEU A 213 -27.83 8.31 17.86
C LEU A 213 -26.42 8.06 18.39
N GLU A 214 -26.18 6.92 19.04
CA GLU A 214 -24.88 6.53 19.55
C GLU A 214 -23.87 6.30 18.42
N HIS A 215 -24.29 5.67 17.31
CA HIS A 215 -23.45 5.54 16.12
C HIS A 215 -23.10 6.90 15.50
N THR A 216 -24.05 7.84 15.47
CA THR A 216 -23.79 9.21 14.99
C THR A 216 -22.81 9.95 15.90
N TYR A 217 -22.97 9.87 17.22
CA TYR A 217 -22.02 10.47 18.15
C TYR A 217 -20.62 9.88 18.04
N LEU A 218 -20.52 8.55 17.88
CA LEU A 218 -19.24 7.90 17.61
C LEU A 218 -18.65 8.43 16.30
N ALA A 219 -19.40 8.41 15.19
CA ALA A 219 -18.92 8.86 13.89
C ALA A 219 -18.39 10.30 13.91
N MET A 220 -19.04 11.22 14.64
CA MET A 220 -18.59 12.61 14.79
C MET A 220 -17.36 12.78 15.70
N SER A 221 -17.08 11.80 16.57
CA SER A 221 -15.89 11.81 17.42
C SER A 221 -14.63 11.28 16.75
N LEU A 222 -14.77 10.51 15.66
CA LEU A 222 -13.63 9.93 14.94
C LEU A 222 -13.03 10.95 13.97
N PRO A 223 -11.70 10.93 13.73
CA PRO A 223 -11.02 11.85 12.82
C PRO A 223 -11.24 11.51 11.34
N ILE A 224 -12.51 11.37 10.95
CA ILE A 224 -12.95 11.08 9.59
C ILE A 224 -13.63 12.31 9.02
N HIS A 225 -13.18 12.74 7.84
CA HIS A 225 -13.97 13.64 7.01
C HIS A 225 -15.13 12.85 6.37
N TRP A 226 -16.32 12.91 6.98
CA TRP A 226 -17.52 12.32 6.40
C TRP A 226 -18.02 13.17 5.24
N ALA A 227 -17.64 12.81 4.02
CA ALA A 227 -17.95 13.57 2.81
C ALA A 227 -19.44 13.51 2.45
N SER A 228 -20.07 12.35 2.67
CA SER A 228 -21.51 12.19 2.54
C SER A 228 -22.05 11.03 3.38
N ASN A 229 -23.34 11.11 3.68
CA ASN A 229 -24.08 10.06 4.38
C ASN A 229 -25.31 9.70 3.54
N HIS A 230 -25.34 8.47 3.04
CA HIS A 230 -26.46 7.95 2.26
C HIS A 230 -27.22 6.93 3.08
N PHE A 231 -28.47 7.23 3.38
CA PHE A 231 -29.40 6.27 3.97
C PHE A 231 -30.25 5.67 2.86
N VAL A 232 -30.15 4.35 2.67
CA VAL A 232 -30.76 3.62 1.56
C VAL A 232 -31.80 2.70 2.14
N CYS A 233 -33.06 2.87 1.79
CA CYS A 233 -34.15 2.09 2.37
C CYS A 233 -35.23 1.78 1.34
N SER A 234 -35.96 0.69 1.60
CA SER A 234 -37.15 0.31 0.81
C SER A 234 -38.46 0.62 1.53
N ASP A 235 -38.35 1.23 2.71
CA ASP A 235 -39.45 1.41 3.64
C ASP A 235 -39.34 2.77 4.31
N ILE A 236 -40.35 3.59 4.08
CA ILE A 236 -40.40 4.93 4.63
C ILE A 236 -40.53 4.92 6.16
N SER A 237 -40.94 3.83 6.81
CA SER A 237 -40.87 3.75 8.28
C SER A 237 -39.43 3.82 8.80
N GLN A 238 -38.46 3.27 8.05
CA GLN A 238 -37.04 3.29 8.42
C GLN A 238 -36.39 4.64 8.15
N HIS A 239 -36.89 5.35 7.15
CA HIS A 239 -36.57 6.76 6.89
C HIS A 239 -36.74 7.61 8.15
N LEU A 240 -37.66 7.25 9.04
CA LEU A 240 -38.11 8.07 10.15
C LEU A 240 -37.29 7.89 11.42
N VAL A 241 -36.72 6.70 11.64
CA VAL A 241 -35.85 6.49 12.80
C VAL A 241 -34.49 7.16 12.64
N GLY A 242 -34.09 7.45 11.39
CA GLY A 242 -32.93 8.30 11.10
C GLY A 242 -33.09 9.76 11.54
N SER A 243 -34.31 10.27 11.76
CA SER A 243 -34.57 11.71 11.99
C SER A 243 -33.88 12.28 13.23
N VAL A 244 -33.89 11.54 14.34
CA VAL A 244 -33.23 11.95 15.60
C VAL A 244 -31.72 12.01 15.43
N ALA A 245 -31.14 11.03 14.73
CA ALA A 245 -29.71 11.02 14.43
C ALA A 245 -29.31 12.17 13.49
N VAL A 246 -30.13 12.47 12.47
CA VAL A 246 -29.94 13.59 11.55
C VAL A 246 -30.05 14.94 12.27
N ALA A 247 -30.98 15.07 13.22
CA ALA A 247 -31.14 16.27 14.04
C ALA A 247 -29.91 16.54 14.92
N ALA A 248 -29.23 15.49 15.40
CA ALA A 248 -27.99 15.61 16.16
C ALA A 248 -26.77 16.03 15.32
N MET A 249 -26.85 15.97 13.98
CA MET A 249 -25.74 16.36 13.10
C MET A 249 -25.60 17.88 13.00
N PRO A 250 -24.36 18.42 12.95
CA PRO A 250 -24.11 19.81 12.58
C PRO A 250 -24.63 20.15 11.18
N ALA A 251 -24.98 21.41 10.93
CA ALA A 251 -25.56 21.87 9.66
C ALA A 251 -24.78 21.43 8.42
N LYS A 252 -23.44 21.56 8.43
CA LYS A 252 -22.56 21.13 7.31
C LYS A 252 -22.56 19.62 7.06
N LEU A 253 -22.74 18.79 8.09
CA LEU A 253 -22.86 17.34 7.90
C LEU A 253 -24.27 16.98 7.45
N ARG A 254 -25.29 17.63 8.01
CA ARG A 254 -26.70 17.43 7.67
C ARG A 254 -27.00 17.78 6.21
N SER A 255 -26.40 18.85 5.68
CA SER A 255 -26.55 19.25 4.28
C SER A 255 -26.03 18.21 3.28
N ARG A 256 -25.14 17.31 3.72
CA ARG A 256 -24.54 16.22 2.93
C ARG A 256 -25.18 14.85 3.21
N PHE A 257 -26.29 14.84 3.95
CA PHE A 257 -27.12 13.66 4.17
C PHE A 257 -28.11 13.48 3.01
N ARG A 258 -28.26 12.27 2.49
CA ARG A 258 -29.19 11.92 1.43
C ARG A 258 -29.94 10.66 1.77
N ILE A 259 -31.24 10.65 1.47
CA ILE A 259 -32.08 9.47 1.62
C ILE A 259 -32.48 8.98 0.24
N HIS A 260 -32.31 7.68 0.04
CA HIS A 260 -32.70 6.99 -1.18
C HIS A 260 -33.78 5.98 -0.81
N LEU A 261 -35.01 6.25 -1.26
CA LEU A 261 -36.18 5.39 -1.04
C LEU A 261 -36.52 4.68 -2.34
N GLY A 262 -36.49 3.35 -2.34
CA GLY A 262 -36.87 2.55 -3.50
C GLY A 262 -36.48 1.08 -3.40
N SER A 263 -36.62 0.38 -4.52
CA SER A 263 -36.07 -0.97 -4.69
C SER A 263 -34.55 -0.97 -4.64
N HIS A 264 -33.95 -2.17 -4.51
CA HIS A 264 -32.49 -2.36 -4.57
C HIS A 264 -31.88 -1.67 -5.80
N LEU A 265 -32.45 -1.94 -6.98
CA LEU A 265 -31.92 -1.43 -8.25
C LEU A 265 -32.06 0.10 -8.37
N GLU A 266 -33.21 0.67 -8.01
CA GLU A 266 -33.42 2.13 -8.04
C GLU A 266 -32.44 2.85 -7.10
N CYS A 267 -32.26 2.32 -5.89
CA CYS A 267 -31.31 2.86 -4.93
C CYS A 267 -29.87 2.84 -5.43
N LEU A 268 -29.46 1.76 -6.10
CA LEU A 268 -28.14 1.65 -6.72
C LEU A 268 -27.92 2.66 -7.85
N TYR A 269 -28.95 2.90 -8.68
CA TYR A 269 -28.90 3.97 -9.68
C TYR A 269 -28.77 5.35 -9.05
N LEU A 270 -29.51 5.64 -7.98
CA LEU A 270 -29.41 6.90 -7.24
C LEU A 270 -28.02 7.08 -6.61
N LEU A 271 -27.46 6.06 -5.97
CA LEU A 271 -26.10 6.11 -5.43
C LEU A 271 -25.04 6.41 -6.51
N SER A 272 -25.25 5.90 -7.72
CA SER A 272 -24.34 6.13 -8.85
C SER A 272 -24.26 7.60 -9.27
N THR A 273 -25.31 8.40 -9.04
CA THR A 273 -25.28 9.86 -9.32
C THR A 273 -24.38 10.63 -8.35
N TYR A 274 -23.99 9.99 -7.24
CA TYR A 274 -23.02 10.51 -6.25
C TYR A 274 -21.64 9.85 -6.39
N GLY A 275 -21.41 9.11 -7.48
CA GLY A 275 -20.12 8.46 -7.76
C GLY A 275 -19.92 7.12 -7.03
N ILE A 276 -20.94 6.61 -6.36
CA ILE A 276 -20.90 5.33 -5.62
C ILE A 276 -21.44 4.24 -6.55
N LEU A 277 -20.53 3.54 -7.24
CA LEU A 277 -20.90 2.55 -8.24
C LEU A 277 -21.30 1.21 -7.59
N PRO A 278 -22.31 0.50 -8.11
CA PRO A 278 -22.82 -0.73 -7.49
C PRO A 278 -21.76 -1.81 -7.30
N GLN A 279 -20.84 -1.95 -8.26
CA GLN A 279 -19.75 -2.93 -8.20
C GLN A 279 -18.73 -2.68 -7.08
N LEU A 280 -18.77 -1.52 -6.43
CA LEU A 280 -17.91 -1.17 -5.31
C LEU A 280 -18.52 -1.54 -3.96
N LEU A 281 -19.82 -1.85 -3.96
CA LEU A 281 -20.57 -2.24 -2.77
C LEU A 281 -20.48 -3.76 -2.59
N PRO A 282 -20.62 -4.27 -1.34
CA PRO A 282 -20.42 -5.67 -1.05
C PRO A 282 -21.66 -6.50 -1.41
N PHE A 283 -22.09 -6.47 -2.68
CA PHE A 283 -23.14 -7.33 -3.21
C PHE A 283 -22.55 -8.46 -4.06
N SER A 284 -23.23 -9.60 -4.08
CA SER A 284 -22.94 -10.68 -5.01
C SER A 284 -23.20 -10.23 -6.45
N SER A 285 -22.39 -10.69 -7.41
CA SER A 285 -22.44 -10.18 -8.81
C SER A 285 -23.80 -10.38 -9.50
N ASN A 286 -24.59 -11.35 -9.03
CA ASN A 286 -25.84 -11.78 -9.66
C ASN A 286 -27.04 -11.73 -8.69
N SER A 287 -26.89 -11.17 -7.50
CA SER A 287 -27.99 -11.06 -6.53
C SER A 287 -27.89 -9.77 -5.70
N ASP A 288 -28.97 -9.41 -5.03
CA ASP A 288 -29.01 -8.33 -4.05
C ASP A 288 -28.48 -8.77 -2.67
N GLU A 289 -27.84 -9.95 -2.60
CA GLU A 289 -27.29 -10.47 -1.35
C GLU A 289 -25.96 -9.81 -1.01
N ILE A 290 -25.80 -9.44 0.25
CA ILE A 290 -24.55 -8.89 0.76
C ILE A 290 -23.53 -10.03 0.86
N THR A 291 -22.37 -9.84 0.24
CA THR A 291 -21.22 -10.76 0.36
C THR A 291 -20.34 -10.37 1.54
N PHE A 292 -19.76 -11.38 2.17
CA PHE A 292 -18.85 -11.23 3.32
C PHE A 292 -17.43 -11.67 3.01
N ALA A 293 -17.17 -12.20 1.82
CA ALA A 293 -15.90 -12.86 1.50
C ALA A 293 -14.70 -11.93 1.71
N SER A 294 -14.75 -10.72 1.16
CA SER A 294 -13.69 -9.72 1.29
C SER A 294 -13.54 -9.24 2.74
N HIS A 295 -14.66 -9.03 3.44
CA HIS A 295 -14.66 -8.59 4.84
C HIS A 295 -14.05 -9.64 5.77
N LEU A 296 -14.52 -10.88 5.69
CA LEU A 296 -13.99 -11.98 6.51
C LEU A 296 -12.52 -12.27 6.18
N HIS A 297 -12.14 -12.20 4.92
CA HIS A 297 -10.73 -12.30 4.54
C HIS A 297 -9.89 -11.17 5.16
N TRP A 298 -10.38 -9.93 5.14
CA TRP A 298 -9.72 -8.80 5.79
C TRP A 298 -9.61 -9.01 7.31
N VAL A 299 -10.68 -9.45 7.98
CA VAL A 299 -10.65 -9.77 9.43
C VAL A 299 -9.60 -10.84 9.72
N GLN A 300 -9.55 -11.92 8.93
CA GLN A 300 -8.54 -12.98 9.07
C GLN A 300 -7.12 -12.43 8.93
N LEU A 301 -6.86 -11.54 7.98
CA LEU A 301 -5.56 -10.89 7.83
C LEU A 301 -5.20 -10.02 9.05
N ARG A 302 -6.18 -9.32 9.65
CA ARG A 302 -5.96 -8.53 10.87
C ARG A 302 -5.64 -9.41 12.08
N VAL A 303 -6.37 -10.52 12.25
CA VAL A 303 -6.08 -11.52 13.30
C VAL A 303 -4.70 -12.13 13.09
N ALA A 304 -4.38 -12.56 11.87
CA ALA A 304 -3.08 -13.14 11.53
C ALA A 304 -1.94 -12.15 11.77
N SER A 305 -2.14 -10.85 11.48
CA SER A 305 -1.15 -9.80 11.74
C SER A 305 -0.94 -9.56 13.23
N SER A 306 -2.00 -9.67 14.04
CA SER A 306 -1.92 -9.53 15.51
C SER A 306 -1.19 -10.73 16.13
N ASN A 307 -1.58 -11.95 15.76
CA ASN A 307 -0.90 -13.18 16.18
C ASN A 307 0.54 -13.26 15.69
N SER A 308 0.82 -12.74 14.48
CA SER A 308 2.19 -12.60 13.99
C SER A 308 2.93 -11.57 14.82
N ALA A 309 2.35 -10.41 15.16
CA ALA A 309 2.98 -9.42 16.03
C ALA A 309 3.28 -9.97 17.45
N GLU A 310 2.43 -10.85 17.99
CA GLU A 310 2.70 -11.57 19.26
C GLU A 310 3.76 -12.68 19.10
N GLN A 311 3.77 -13.43 17.99
CA GLN A 311 4.86 -14.36 17.67
C GLN A 311 6.19 -13.63 17.36
N PHE A 312 6.13 -12.42 16.79
CA PHE A 312 7.28 -11.56 16.52
C PHE A 312 7.79 -10.87 17.80
N LYS A 313 6.91 -10.54 18.76
CA LYS A 313 7.31 -10.03 20.08
C LYS A 313 7.89 -11.11 21.00
N SER A 314 7.56 -12.38 20.79
CA SER A 314 8.02 -13.48 21.66
C SER A 314 9.06 -14.41 21.04
N ASN A 315 9.25 -14.50 19.71
CA ASN A 315 10.07 -15.58 19.13
C ASN A 315 11.03 -15.28 17.96
N GLU A 316 11.11 -14.12 17.32
CA GLU A 316 11.99 -13.98 16.13
C GLU A 316 12.97 -12.82 16.18
N THR A 317 14.15 -13.05 16.78
CA THR A 317 15.38 -12.48 16.23
C THR A 317 16.09 -13.46 15.30
N MET A 318 15.72 -14.76 15.30
CA MET A 318 16.45 -15.82 14.59
C MET A 318 15.51 -16.85 13.94
N THR A 319 15.73 -17.16 12.66
CA THR A 319 15.03 -18.19 11.89
C THR A 319 16.03 -19.13 11.22
N SER A 320 15.74 -20.43 11.14
CA SER A 320 16.61 -21.45 10.53
C SER A 320 16.23 -21.78 9.07
N SER A 321 15.13 -21.22 8.55
CA SER A 321 14.61 -21.52 7.21
C SER A 321 14.39 -20.27 6.37
N THR A 322 14.88 -20.30 5.12
CA THR A 322 14.69 -19.24 4.13
C THR A 322 13.64 -19.63 3.09
N SER A 323 12.80 -18.69 2.70
CA SER A 323 11.89 -18.78 1.56
C SER A 323 12.56 -18.33 0.26
N ILE A 324 12.06 -18.81 -0.88
CA ILE A 324 12.43 -18.28 -2.22
C ILE A 324 12.11 -16.78 -2.36
N ASN A 325 11.17 -16.29 -1.56
CA ASN A 325 10.79 -14.88 -1.55
C ASN A 325 11.63 -13.98 -0.66
N ASP A 326 12.48 -14.57 0.20
CA ASP A 326 13.32 -13.82 1.13
C ASP A 326 14.48 -13.10 0.43
N VAL A 327 14.77 -11.89 0.88
CA VAL A 327 15.95 -11.10 0.51
C VAL A 327 17.07 -11.42 1.50
N LEU A 328 18.11 -12.09 1.01
CA LEU A 328 19.19 -12.61 1.85
C LEU A 328 20.43 -11.69 1.80
N TYR A 329 20.95 -11.32 2.97
CA TYR A 329 22.21 -10.58 3.16
C TYR A 329 23.27 -11.49 3.77
N ILE A 330 24.15 -11.98 2.91
CA ILE A 330 25.27 -12.88 3.25
C ILE A 330 26.52 -12.00 3.31
N GLY A 331 27.11 -11.77 4.49
CA GLY A 331 28.16 -10.79 4.75
C GLY A 331 29.18 -10.57 3.60
N GLY A 332 29.03 -9.46 2.86
CA GLY A 332 29.92 -9.07 1.76
C GLY A 332 29.76 -9.85 0.43
N LYS A 333 28.95 -10.92 0.40
CA LYS A 333 28.71 -11.76 -0.80
C LYS A 333 27.38 -11.39 -1.46
N LYS A 334 27.32 -11.51 -2.79
CA LYS A 334 26.07 -11.32 -3.55
C LYS A 334 25.21 -12.59 -3.43
N SER A 335 24.00 -12.48 -2.89
CA SER A 335 22.99 -13.54 -2.95
C SER A 335 22.23 -13.47 -4.28
N ASN A 336 22.09 -14.59 -4.97
CA ASN A 336 21.33 -14.72 -6.22
C ASN A 336 19.94 -15.37 -6.00
N ASN A 337 19.43 -15.42 -4.77
CA ASN A 337 18.07 -15.88 -4.52
C ASN A 337 17.02 -15.05 -5.29
N ALA A 338 15.86 -15.62 -5.61
CA ALA A 338 14.80 -14.96 -6.37
C ALA A 338 14.34 -13.65 -5.70
N GLY A 339 14.23 -13.61 -4.37
CA GLY A 339 13.97 -12.37 -3.62
C GLY A 339 15.01 -11.28 -3.89
N ASN A 340 16.32 -11.60 -3.84
CA ASN A 340 17.38 -10.66 -4.17
C ASN A 340 17.38 -10.24 -5.65
N GLN A 341 17.00 -11.13 -6.57
CA GLN A 341 16.89 -10.80 -7.99
C GLN A 341 15.78 -9.77 -8.23
N ARG A 342 14.58 -10.02 -7.68
CA ARG A 342 13.46 -9.06 -7.75
C ARG A 342 13.81 -7.72 -7.11
N LEU A 343 14.47 -7.73 -5.96
CA LEU A 343 14.94 -6.49 -5.34
C LEU A 343 15.89 -5.69 -6.25
N ARG A 344 16.80 -6.35 -6.99
CA ARG A 344 17.68 -5.66 -7.94
C ARG A 344 16.91 -5.06 -9.13
N VAL A 345 15.86 -5.74 -9.60
CA VAL A 345 14.98 -5.21 -10.65
C VAL A 345 14.28 -3.95 -10.15
N LEU A 346 13.67 -4.00 -8.96
CA LEU A 346 13.03 -2.84 -8.35
C LEU A 346 14.01 -1.67 -8.13
N VAL A 347 15.23 -1.95 -7.66
CA VAL A 347 16.27 -0.93 -7.52
C VAL A 347 16.60 -0.30 -8.88
N LYS A 348 16.65 -1.07 -9.96
CA LYS A 348 16.94 -0.56 -11.31
C LYS A 348 15.79 0.30 -11.84
N GLU A 349 14.55 -0.16 -11.69
CA GLU A 349 13.34 0.56 -12.15
C GLU A 349 13.15 1.87 -11.40
N LEU A 350 13.42 1.88 -10.09
CA LEU A 350 13.18 3.03 -9.23
C LEU A 350 14.44 3.91 -9.04
N ALA A 351 15.58 3.55 -9.62
CA ALA A 351 16.86 4.26 -9.45
C ALA A 351 16.75 5.74 -9.83
N GLN A 352 16.14 6.05 -10.97
CA GLN A 352 16.00 7.43 -11.44
C GLN A 352 15.12 8.25 -10.50
N VAL A 353 13.98 7.69 -10.07
CA VAL A 353 13.05 8.35 -9.13
C VAL A 353 13.70 8.54 -7.77
N TYR A 354 14.46 7.55 -7.30
CA TYR A 354 15.19 7.61 -6.04
C TYR A 354 16.32 8.65 -6.11
N ASP A 355 17.11 8.68 -7.18
CA ASP A 355 18.28 9.57 -7.27
C ASP A 355 17.89 11.04 -7.45
N THR A 356 16.81 11.32 -8.19
CA THR A 356 16.27 12.68 -8.42
C THR A 356 15.32 13.15 -7.33
N GLY A 357 14.87 12.26 -6.45
CA GLY A 357 13.90 12.56 -5.40
C GLY A 357 14.46 13.33 -4.20
N THR A 358 13.57 14.05 -3.51
CA THR A 358 13.81 14.61 -2.16
C THR A 358 14.05 13.49 -1.15
N ASN A 359 14.55 13.82 0.05
CA ASN A 359 14.75 12.83 1.12
C ASN A 359 13.43 12.11 1.49
N GLU A 360 12.31 12.82 1.45
CA GLU A 360 10.98 12.25 1.67
C GLU A 360 10.61 11.27 0.54
N LYS A 361 10.77 11.67 -0.72
CA LYS A 361 10.48 10.80 -1.88
C LYS A 361 11.36 9.54 -1.91
N LYS A 362 12.63 9.67 -1.50
CA LYS A 362 13.55 8.54 -1.31
C LYS A 362 13.03 7.57 -0.23
N ARG A 363 12.52 8.09 0.88
CA ARG A 363 11.93 7.29 1.95
C ARG A 363 10.69 6.55 1.46
N THR A 364 9.77 7.24 0.76
CA THR A 364 8.57 6.63 0.18
C THR A 364 8.91 5.51 -0.79
N VAL A 365 9.92 5.71 -1.66
CA VAL A 365 10.40 4.67 -2.58
C VAL A 365 10.92 3.45 -1.82
N VAL A 366 11.72 3.65 -0.77
CA VAL A 366 12.25 2.55 0.06
C VAL A 366 11.14 1.81 0.79
N ASP A 367 10.20 2.53 1.42
CA ASP A 367 9.08 1.95 2.15
C ASP A 367 8.15 1.16 1.20
N ALA A 368 7.90 1.67 -0.01
CA ALA A 368 7.14 0.96 -1.03
C ALA A 368 7.82 -0.36 -1.47
N MET A 369 9.15 -0.37 -1.58
CA MET A 369 9.92 -1.58 -1.91
C MET A 369 9.87 -2.62 -0.79
N ILE A 370 9.94 -2.19 0.48
CA ILE A 370 9.77 -3.10 1.63
C ILE A 370 8.38 -3.72 1.58
N ASN A 371 7.35 -2.89 1.44
CA ASN A 371 5.96 -3.35 1.36
C ASN A 371 5.75 -4.34 0.20
N GLN A 372 6.38 -4.11 -0.95
CA GLN A 372 6.27 -5.02 -2.10
C GLN A 372 6.96 -6.37 -1.84
N VAL A 373 8.09 -6.39 -1.14
CA VAL A 373 8.76 -7.65 -0.75
C VAL A 373 7.90 -8.41 0.27
N THR A 374 7.38 -7.71 1.28
CA THR A 374 6.53 -8.30 2.33
C THR A 374 5.19 -8.80 1.79
N LYS A 375 4.54 -8.04 0.90
CA LYS A 375 3.28 -8.45 0.24
C LYS A 375 3.43 -9.73 -0.58
N ASN A 376 4.62 -9.98 -1.11
CA ASN A 376 4.95 -11.21 -1.83
C ASN A 376 5.44 -12.35 -0.89
N GLY A 377 5.23 -12.21 0.43
CA GLY A 377 5.62 -13.20 1.42
C GLY A 377 7.14 -13.33 1.62
N GLY A 378 7.90 -12.28 1.30
CA GLY A 378 9.35 -12.23 1.49
C GLY A 378 9.76 -11.44 2.75
N ARG A 379 10.83 -11.88 3.40
CA ARG A 379 11.47 -11.20 4.54
C ARG A 379 12.87 -10.71 4.18
N PHE A 380 13.37 -9.72 4.90
CA PHE A 380 14.78 -9.29 4.81
C PHE A 380 15.59 -10.02 5.87
N LEU A 381 16.51 -10.88 5.44
CA LEU A 381 17.26 -11.77 6.32
C LEU A 381 18.76 -11.47 6.25
N LYS A 382 19.43 -11.42 7.39
CA LYS A 382 20.89 -11.28 7.50
C LYS A 382 21.47 -12.55 8.11
N GLN A 383 22.51 -13.08 7.48
CA GLN A 383 23.17 -14.27 8.02
C GLN A 383 23.89 -13.93 9.33
N VAL A 384 23.67 -14.75 10.36
CA VAL A 384 24.35 -14.62 11.66
C VAL A 384 25.84 -14.92 11.47
N LYS A 385 26.72 -14.17 12.15
CA LYS A 385 28.16 -14.48 12.14
C LYS A 385 28.37 -15.84 12.80
N ASP A 386 29.21 -16.68 12.21
CA ASP A 386 29.60 -18.00 12.71
C ASP A 386 28.55 -19.14 12.58
N SER A 387 27.44 -18.92 11.86
CA SER A 387 26.48 -19.97 11.52
C SER A 387 26.06 -19.93 10.04
N ASN A 388 26.19 -21.07 9.34
CA ASN A 388 25.75 -21.19 7.95
C ASN A 388 24.24 -21.44 7.80
N ALA A 389 23.53 -21.72 8.91
CA ALA A 389 22.14 -22.18 8.89
C ALA A 389 21.17 -21.22 9.60
N GLN A 390 21.66 -20.16 10.25
CA GLN A 390 20.83 -19.22 11.00
C GLN A 390 20.77 -17.85 10.34
N TRP A 391 19.56 -17.31 10.32
CA TRP A 391 19.21 -16.05 9.71
C TRP A 391 18.54 -15.13 10.72
N GLU A 392 19.04 -13.92 10.81
CA GLU A 392 18.48 -12.83 11.58
C GLU A 392 17.47 -12.07 10.72
N ILE A 393 16.23 -11.93 11.19
CA ILE A 393 15.24 -11.08 10.50
C ILE A 393 15.62 -9.64 10.76
N LEU A 394 15.79 -8.85 9.70
CA LEU A 394 16.14 -7.46 9.82
C LEU A 394 14.94 -6.65 10.30
N SER A 395 15.21 -5.72 11.23
CA SER A 395 14.27 -4.67 11.59
C SER A 395 13.90 -3.83 10.35
N LEU A 396 12.81 -3.07 10.47
CA LEU A 396 12.37 -2.21 9.38
C LEU A 396 13.42 -1.13 9.05
N ASP A 397 14.10 -0.59 10.06
CA ASP A 397 15.17 0.39 9.87
C ASP A 397 16.45 -0.21 9.27
N ASP A 398 16.81 -1.44 9.65
CA ASP A 398 17.91 -2.16 9.00
C ASP A 398 17.58 -2.49 7.54
N SER A 399 16.34 -2.89 7.27
CA SER A 399 15.85 -3.16 5.91
C SER A 399 15.93 -1.90 5.04
N ARG A 400 15.51 -0.75 5.56
CA ARG A 400 15.68 0.56 4.91
C ARG A 400 17.15 0.84 4.60
N ALA A 401 18.02 0.69 5.59
CA ALA A 401 19.46 0.92 5.44
C ALA A 401 20.06 0.05 4.34
N LYS A 402 19.65 -1.23 4.23
CA LYS A 402 20.11 -2.14 3.19
C LYS A 402 19.61 -1.77 1.79
N ILE A 403 18.37 -1.33 1.64
CA ILE A 403 17.83 -0.88 0.35
C ILE A 403 18.50 0.42 -0.10
N THR A 404 18.67 1.39 0.80
CA THR A 404 19.46 2.60 0.53
C THR A 404 20.88 2.26 0.09
N GLN A 405 21.52 1.29 0.74
CA GLN A 405 22.84 0.81 0.32
C GLN A 405 22.80 0.13 -1.07
N ALA A 406 21.71 -0.55 -1.43
CA ALA A 406 21.54 -1.12 -2.75
C ALA A 406 21.46 -0.04 -3.85
N PHE A 407 20.74 1.06 -3.63
CA PHE A 407 20.75 2.22 -4.53
C PHE A 407 22.13 2.86 -4.64
N ARG A 408 22.85 3.04 -3.52
CA ARG A 408 24.24 3.54 -3.54
C ARG A 408 25.17 2.63 -4.36
N ASN A 409 25.01 1.31 -4.20
CA ASN A 409 25.77 0.33 -4.96
C ASN A 409 25.39 0.33 -6.45
N HIS A 410 24.13 0.59 -6.78
CA HIS A 410 23.65 0.75 -8.16
C HIS A 410 24.29 1.98 -8.81
N ARG A 411 24.30 3.14 -8.13
CA ARG A 411 24.93 4.39 -8.59
C ARG A 411 26.44 4.26 -8.83
N ARG A 412 27.12 3.44 -8.03
CA ARG A 412 28.57 3.16 -8.17
C ARG A 412 28.90 2.24 -9.34
N ARG A 413 27.91 1.61 -9.98
CA ARG A 413 28.14 0.90 -11.24
C ARG A 413 28.14 1.94 -12.36
N PRO A 414 29.19 2.01 -13.20
CA PRO A 414 29.14 2.80 -14.41
C PRO A 414 27.92 2.36 -15.21
N ASP A 415 27.14 3.35 -15.65
CA ASP A 415 25.95 3.21 -16.47
C ASP A 415 26.19 2.20 -17.61
N GLU A 416 25.67 0.98 -17.45
CA GLU A 416 25.75 -0.07 -18.47
C GLU A 416 24.97 0.32 -19.75
N SER A 417 24.18 1.40 -19.71
CA SER A 417 23.49 1.94 -20.88
C SER A 417 24.40 2.72 -21.85
N LYS A 418 25.67 2.99 -21.48
CA LYS A 418 26.67 3.62 -22.37
C LYS A 418 27.70 2.66 -22.97
N LYS A 419 27.51 1.34 -22.86
CA LYS A 419 28.41 0.35 -23.46
C LYS A 419 27.75 -0.45 -24.57
N GLY A 420 27.86 0.09 -25.79
CA GLY A 420 27.94 -0.65 -27.07
C GLY A 420 26.77 -1.58 -27.39
N GLY A 421 25.96 -1.17 -28.38
CA GLY A 421 24.82 -1.92 -28.92
C GLY A 421 25.07 -3.43 -28.99
N THR A 422 24.25 -4.17 -28.24
CA THR A 422 24.11 -5.62 -28.41
C THR A 422 22.81 -5.82 -29.18
N SER A 423 22.94 -6.27 -30.42
CA SER A 423 21.83 -6.60 -31.30
C SER A 423 21.44 -8.06 -31.09
N PHE A 424 20.16 -8.31 -30.85
CA PHE A 424 19.60 -9.64 -30.93
C PHE A 424 19.46 -10.01 -32.41
N ILE A 425 20.00 -11.16 -32.80
CA ILE A 425 19.96 -11.66 -34.17
C ILE A 425 19.08 -12.90 -34.18
N GLN A 426 18.02 -12.84 -34.99
CA GLN A 426 17.08 -13.93 -35.17
C GLN A 426 17.50 -14.90 -36.30
N ASP A 427 18.41 -14.46 -37.16
CA ASP A 427 18.99 -15.28 -38.24
C ASP A 427 20.03 -16.29 -37.71
N ASP A 428 20.23 -17.38 -38.46
CA ASP A 428 21.26 -18.37 -38.16
C ASP A 428 22.68 -17.78 -38.30
N PRO A 429 23.67 -18.29 -37.53
CA PRO A 429 25.06 -17.83 -37.61
C PRO A 429 25.64 -18.12 -38.99
N MET A 430 26.36 -17.15 -39.53
CA MET A 430 27.11 -17.32 -40.77
C MET A 430 28.35 -18.20 -40.53
N PRO A 431 28.90 -18.86 -41.58
CA PRO A 431 30.10 -19.68 -41.44
C PRO A 431 31.30 -18.95 -40.81
N ASP A 432 31.42 -17.65 -41.08
CA ASP A 432 32.53 -16.81 -40.62
C ASP A 432 32.28 -16.17 -39.24
N ASP A 433 31.11 -16.39 -38.64
CA ASP A 433 30.80 -15.93 -37.28
C ASP A 433 31.53 -16.76 -36.23
N VAL A 434 32.04 -16.10 -35.20
CA VAL A 434 32.64 -16.75 -34.02
C VAL A 434 31.56 -16.98 -32.98
N ILE A 435 31.29 -18.24 -32.68
CA ILE A 435 30.24 -18.64 -31.74
C ILE A 435 30.86 -18.99 -30.38
N PHE A 436 30.40 -18.33 -29.32
CA PHE A 436 30.81 -18.60 -27.94
C PHE A 436 29.83 -19.56 -27.26
N GLY A 437 30.15 -20.87 -27.21
CA GLY A 437 29.30 -21.88 -26.58
C GLY A 437 29.98 -23.24 -26.42
N LYS A 438 29.30 -24.21 -25.76
CA LYS A 438 29.80 -25.59 -25.67
C LYS A 438 29.61 -26.29 -27.01
N SER A 439 30.69 -26.86 -27.55
CA SER A 439 30.69 -27.79 -28.70
C SER A 439 30.32 -27.24 -30.08
N GLN A 440 30.32 -25.92 -30.29
CA GLN A 440 30.05 -25.32 -31.61
C GLN A 440 31.35 -25.09 -32.38
N ARG A 441 31.37 -25.48 -33.66
CA ARG A 441 32.48 -25.24 -34.60
C ARG A 441 31.96 -24.48 -35.82
N SER A 442 32.64 -23.40 -36.17
CA SER A 442 32.41 -22.61 -37.38
C SER A 442 33.76 -22.24 -38.00
N ARG A 443 33.77 -21.80 -39.26
CA ARG A 443 34.98 -21.28 -39.91
C ARG A 443 35.53 -20.06 -39.16
N GLY A 444 34.66 -19.24 -38.58
CA GLY A 444 35.04 -18.15 -37.67
C GLY A 444 35.76 -18.64 -36.40
N ASN A 445 35.26 -19.70 -35.74
CA ASN A 445 35.93 -20.29 -34.57
C ASN A 445 37.29 -20.92 -34.92
N ASP A 446 37.43 -21.51 -36.11
CA ASP A 446 38.70 -22.06 -36.59
C ASP A 446 39.71 -20.95 -36.87
N LEU A 447 39.29 -19.86 -37.53
CA LEU A 447 40.10 -18.67 -37.74
C LEU A 447 40.55 -18.06 -36.41
N LEU A 448 39.64 -17.90 -35.45
CA LEU A 448 39.98 -17.40 -34.12
C LEU A 448 41.04 -18.28 -33.44
N THR A 449 40.87 -19.61 -33.52
CA THR A 449 41.83 -20.55 -32.93
C THR A 449 43.21 -20.45 -33.57
N HIS A 450 43.25 -20.32 -34.90
CA HIS A 450 44.49 -20.13 -35.66
C HIS A 450 45.20 -18.82 -35.27
N LEU A 451 44.46 -17.70 -35.22
CA LEU A 451 44.99 -16.39 -34.81
C LEU A 451 45.54 -16.39 -33.38
N ILE A 452 44.87 -17.09 -32.46
CA ILE A 452 45.33 -17.23 -31.07
C ILE A 452 46.61 -18.07 -30.99
N LYS A 453 46.69 -19.18 -31.74
CA LYS A 453 47.91 -20.02 -31.76
C LYS A 453 49.11 -19.26 -32.32
N ASN A 454 48.94 -18.57 -33.45
CA ASN A 454 50.04 -17.87 -34.12
C ASN A 454 50.56 -16.66 -33.35
N ARG A 455 49.73 -16.06 -32.48
CA ARG A 455 50.10 -14.91 -31.65
C ARG A 455 50.27 -15.25 -30.17
N ALA A 456 50.34 -16.53 -29.81
CA ALA A 456 50.43 -16.97 -28.42
C ALA A 456 51.73 -16.51 -27.75
N GLU A 457 52.87 -16.68 -28.43
CA GLU A 457 54.19 -16.28 -27.91
C GLU A 457 54.30 -14.77 -27.76
N GLU A 458 53.82 -14.01 -28.76
CA GLU A 458 53.72 -12.54 -28.72
C GLU A 458 52.83 -12.09 -27.56
N TYR A 459 51.65 -12.69 -27.39
CA TYR A 459 50.75 -12.35 -26.29
C TYR A 459 51.37 -12.66 -24.92
N ASP A 460 52.16 -13.73 -24.81
CA ASP A 460 52.73 -14.19 -23.55
C ASP A 460 53.93 -13.35 -23.09
N SER A 461 54.76 -12.89 -24.03
CA SER A 461 55.94 -12.04 -23.75
C SER A 461 55.59 -10.59 -23.38
N LEU A 462 54.38 -10.12 -23.70
CA LEU A 462 53.94 -8.76 -23.38
C LEU A 462 53.47 -8.57 -21.93
N ASP A 463 53.63 -7.36 -21.42
CA ASP A 463 53.06 -6.93 -20.14
C ASP A 463 51.53 -6.87 -20.15
N ARG A 464 50.93 -6.98 -18.96
CA ARG A 464 49.46 -7.04 -18.75
C ARG A 464 48.70 -5.90 -19.46
N GLY A 465 49.27 -4.71 -19.53
CA GLY A 465 48.66 -3.56 -20.22
C GLY A 465 48.72 -3.62 -21.75
N MET A 466 49.74 -4.27 -22.33
CA MET A 466 49.97 -4.31 -23.78
C MET A 466 49.31 -5.50 -24.46
N LYS A 467 49.00 -6.57 -23.72
CA LYS A 467 48.23 -7.73 -24.17
C LYS A 467 46.88 -7.38 -24.82
N VAL A 468 46.27 -6.27 -24.40
CA VAL A 468 45.01 -5.78 -24.95
C VAL A 468 45.14 -5.45 -26.45
N LYS A 469 46.29 -4.92 -26.89
CA LYS A 469 46.54 -4.57 -28.30
C LYS A 469 46.53 -5.79 -29.22
N VAL A 470 47.11 -6.90 -28.78
CA VAL A 470 47.11 -8.17 -29.54
C VAL A 470 45.68 -8.72 -29.68
N VAL A 471 44.90 -8.66 -28.60
CA VAL A 471 43.50 -9.10 -28.60
C VAL A 471 42.63 -8.19 -29.46
N ASP A 472 42.86 -6.88 -29.41
CA ASP A 472 42.19 -5.90 -30.28
C ASP A 472 42.42 -6.16 -31.76
N ALA A 473 43.68 -6.46 -32.14
CA ALA A 473 44.00 -6.78 -33.51
C ALA A 473 43.29 -8.06 -34.00
N ILE A 474 43.08 -9.05 -33.13
CA ILE A 474 42.33 -10.28 -33.47
C ILE A 474 40.84 -9.98 -33.64
N VAL A 475 40.24 -9.20 -32.73
CA VAL A 475 38.83 -8.77 -32.85
C VAL A 475 38.61 -7.98 -34.14
N HIS A 476 39.52 -7.05 -34.44
CA HIS A 476 39.45 -6.24 -35.65
C HIS A 476 39.59 -7.10 -36.91
N ARG A 477 40.55 -8.04 -36.93
CA ARG A 477 40.75 -8.93 -38.07
C ARG A 477 39.50 -9.74 -38.41
N ILE A 478 38.88 -10.35 -37.41
CA ILE A 478 37.67 -11.18 -37.60
C ILE A 478 36.50 -10.32 -38.11
N LYS A 479 36.31 -9.12 -37.55
CA LYS A 479 35.26 -8.20 -38.02
C LYS A 479 35.52 -7.66 -39.42
N SER A 480 36.77 -7.41 -39.79
CA SER A 480 37.14 -6.94 -41.13
C SER A 480 36.88 -7.98 -42.23
N GLU A 481 36.83 -9.26 -41.87
CA GLU A 481 36.45 -10.37 -42.77
C GLU A 481 34.94 -10.67 -42.74
N GLY A 482 34.15 -9.81 -42.08
CA GLY A 482 32.70 -9.95 -41.98
C GLY A 482 32.20 -10.87 -40.84
N GLY A 483 33.09 -11.41 -40.03
CA GLY A 483 32.73 -12.28 -38.90
C GLY A 483 32.19 -11.52 -37.69
N ARG A 484 31.05 -11.95 -37.15
CA ARG A 484 30.47 -11.45 -35.90
C ARG A 484 30.88 -12.32 -34.72
N PHE A 485 30.72 -11.80 -33.50
CA PHE A 485 30.93 -12.58 -32.28
C PHE A 485 29.59 -12.84 -31.61
N LEU A 486 29.16 -14.10 -31.58
CA LEU A 486 27.80 -14.48 -31.17
C LEU A 486 27.81 -15.31 -29.89
N GLN A 487 26.77 -15.15 -29.07
CA GLN A 487 26.52 -15.98 -27.89
C GLN A 487 25.08 -16.53 -27.96
N PRO A 488 24.87 -17.84 -27.76
CA PRO A 488 23.53 -18.42 -27.79
C PRO A 488 22.68 -17.92 -26.61
N THR A 489 21.39 -17.71 -26.86
CA THR A 489 20.40 -17.31 -25.84
C THR A 489 19.35 -18.43 -25.66
N PRO A 490 19.55 -19.34 -24.68
CA PRO A 490 18.66 -20.49 -24.48
C PRO A 490 17.22 -20.10 -24.12
N GLU A 491 17.05 -18.92 -23.50
CA GLU A 491 15.77 -18.41 -23.01
C GLU A 491 14.88 -17.84 -24.14
N PHE A 492 15.47 -17.43 -25.27
CA PHE A 492 14.76 -16.72 -26.34
C PHE A 492 14.92 -17.36 -27.74
N GLY A 493 15.70 -18.43 -27.87
CA GLY A 493 15.84 -19.18 -29.11
C GLY A 493 16.52 -18.41 -30.24
N GLY A 494 17.67 -17.77 -29.98
CA GLY A 494 18.43 -17.01 -30.98
C GLY A 494 19.86 -16.65 -30.56
N TRP A 495 20.50 -15.72 -31.27
CA TRP A 495 21.90 -15.34 -31.06
C TRP A 495 22.04 -13.88 -30.62
N LEU A 496 22.89 -13.64 -29.62
CA LEU A 496 23.24 -12.30 -29.19
C LEU A 496 24.60 -11.91 -29.78
N GLU A 497 24.67 -10.85 -30.57
CA GLU A 497 25.96 -10.28 -30.96
C GLU A 497 26.59 -9.59 -29.75
N VAL A 498 27.79 -10.04 -29.39
CA VAL A 498 28.49 -9.54 -28.22
C VAL A 498 29.35 -8.33 -28.58
N SER A 499 29.43 -7.37 -27.66
CA SER A 499 30.27 -6.19 -27.83
C SER A 499 31.76 -6.55 -27.95
N ASN A 500 32.55 -5.65 -28.56
CA ASN A 500 34.00 -5.82 -28.68
C ASN A 500 34.68 -6.03 -27.32
N GLU A 501 34.18 -5.40 -26.26
CA GLU A 501 34.69 -5.58 -24.89
C GLU A 501 34.48 -7.02 -24.39
N MET A 502 33.29 -7.59 -24.65
CA MET A 502 32.99 -8.97 -24.28
C MET A 502 33.79 -9.96 -25.14
N ALA A 503 33.92 -9.70 -26.44
CA ALA A 503 34.78 -10.48 -27.33
C ALA A 503 36.24 -10.49 -26.85
N ARG A 504 36.82 -9.33 -26.50
CA ARG A 504 38.18 -9.22 -25.93
C ARG A 504 38.36 -10.06 -24.67
N SER A 505 37.40 -9.97 -23.75
CA SER A 505 37.43 -10.72 -22.49
C SER A 505 37.40 -12.23 -22.74
N ARG A 506 36.59 -12.70 -23.70
CA ARG A 506 36.52 -14.10 -24.10
C ARG A 506 37.82 -14.56 -24.77
N ILE A 507 38.34 -13.81 -25.74
CA ILE A 507 39.61 -14.14 -26.44
C ILE A 507 40.78 -14.18 -25.46
N SER A 508 40.85 -13.24 -24.50
CA SER A 508 41.84 -13.27 -23.41
C SER A 508 41.72 -14.52 -22.52
N LYS A 509 40.53 -15.12 -22.39
CA LYS A 509 40.37 -16.43 -21.73
C LYS A 509 40.84 -17.57 -22.63
N TYR A 510 40.64 -17.50 -23.95
CA TYR A 510 41.17 -18.50 -24.87
C TYR A 510 42.70 -18.56 -24.86
N PHE A 511 43.41 -17.42 -24.88
CA PHE A 511 44.87 -17.40 -24.69
C PHE A 511 45.30 -18.10 -23.39
N ARG A 512 44.62 -17.80 -22.27
CA ARG A 512 44.88 -18.44 -20.98
C ARG A 512 44.59 -19.95 -20.97
N ASN A 513 43.58 -20.40 -21.72
CA ASN A 513 43.26 -21.82 -21.86
C ASN A 513 44.25 -22.55 -22.77
N ASN A 514 44.79 -21.88 -23.78
CA ASN A 514 45.82 -22.42 -24.68
C ASN A 514 47.17 -22.68 -23.97
N ARG A 515 47.40 -22.04 -22.80
CA ARG A 515 48.58 -22.28 -21.93
C ARG A 515 48.50 -23.60 -21.14
N ARG A 516 47.33 -24.24 -21.04
CA ARG A 516 47.19 -25.49 -20.27
C ARG A 516 47.76 -26.64 -21.11
N PRO A 517 48.76 -27.41 -20.63
CA PRO A 517 49.21 -28.58 -21.34
C PRO A 517 48.04 -29.53 -21.54
N SER A 518 47.90 -30.05 -22.77
CA SER A 518 46.89 -31.02 -23.16
C SER A 518 47.02 -32.28 -22.30
N THR A 519 46.32 -32.35 -21.17
CA THR A 519 46.02 -33.63 -20.52
C THR A 519 44.93 -34.32 -21.32
N LYS A 520 45.31 -34.87 -22.48
CA LYS A 520 44.50 -35.90 -23.14
C LYS A 520 44.54 -37.12 -22.22
N LYS A 521 43.41 -37.36 -21.54
CA LYS A 521 43.09 -38.70 -21.03
C LYS A 521 43.00 -39.61 -22.25
N ASN A 522 44.03 -40.41 -22.46
CA ASN A 522 43.83 -41.75 -22.96
C ASN A 522 42.91 -42.46 -21.98
N ASN A 523 41.82 -43.02 -22.46
CA ASN A 523 41.37 -44.33 -22.03
C ASN A 523 40.50 -44.92 -23.15
N ALA A 524 40.84 -46.17 -23.43
CA ALA A 524 40.17 -47.11 -24.30
C ALA A 524 38.72 -47.38 -23.89
#